data_AF-A0A1B6E1X3-F1
#
_entry.id   AF-A0A1B6E1X3-F1
#
_cell.length_a   1.000
_cell.length_b   1.000
_cell.length_c   1.000
_cell.angle_alpha   90.00
_cell.angle_beta   90.00
_cell.angle_gamma   90.00
#
_symmetry.space_group_name_H-M   'P 1'
#
loop_
_entity.id
_entity.type
_entity.pdbx_description
1 polymer ?
#
loop_
_entity_poly.entity_id
_entity_poly.type
_entity_poly.pdbx_seq_one_letter_code
_entity_poly.pdbx_strand_id
1 'polypeptide(L)'
;SHIEAFNNLLYRNSAQRIYCRLLSRKFDWIRVSTMKYDNVTKDLIGDIEALENHGLVTTDLTHEKIDDLCTYLTLPDLKNLCQSLNINHIGTKAHIVENLIKRYKQKPISSYFSQGESSNRLIRDKVISTLGSCVKLAEEPRKTIFRCLLLFSYPHYRGLEKDRFKTQLELLKAFHDGEVRFHDYKVAQIDLFRTREDFLQYEEAILLKSNLYEMIEVKSWDEAVNFILTAIEKYNEFVRQDDKMRWVNELPDYLRKYTAGGVYLSTISKGIDILRKYAKYFNTAKESLRMLLDQNVFSTHRYGQWFEQLALVYQRNLKDNEEAAKIVFEGLKRNKLDAVSYYVLSTRASLLIGLKRKKISDYSKDKLKLAKKPQLEEPTSVTISEQVLESCRPGLKKIFVQDSEEGKILNSVEDVARSHFRKIGYTQGRHDEGATVKTLVLACFCDIIFVDLSNQNVRGLFLSDFQNAPLDWQSKGFFLRRKKLIEERLEDILKQDVNHLWEIISKYCEENGTKESVIQWNNIQESLPICKDLLECLGVKSFVAIARLLMTDYATYHSGFPDLTLWNPNNKKCLFVEVKSKNDTLSIKQKLWLHHLKQFGVPVAVCHVDSVGCKSKTDLPLDFNSDWID
;
A
#
# COMPACT_ATOMS: atom_id res chain seq x y z
N SER A 1 -11.00 -27.99 -21.00
CA SER A 1 -10.90 -27.05 -19.85
C SER A 1 -11.21 -25.61 -20.30
N HIS A 2 -11.50 -24.65 -19.41
CA HIS A 2 -11.71 -23.25 -19.83
C HIS A 2 -10.46 -22.62 -20.50
N ILE A 3 -9.26 -23.05 -20.09
CA ILE A 3 -8.00 -22.62 -20.70
C ILE A 3 -7.85 -23.18 -22.11
N GLU A 4 -8.17 -24.47 -22.31
CA GLU A 4 -8.25 -25.04 -23.67
C GLU A 4 -9.29 -24.32 -24.53
N ALA A 5 -10.45 -23.94 -23.98
CA ALA A 5 -11.45 -23.18 -24.73
C ALA A 5 -10.90 -21.83 -25.21
N PHE A 6 -10.14 -21.13 -24.38
CA PHE A 6 -9.43 -19.90 -24.77
C PHE A 6 -8.31 -20.18 -25.80
N ASN A 7 -7.53 -21.24 -25.60
CA ASN A 7 -6.44 -21.60 -26.50
C ASN A 7 -6.96 -22.09 -27.85
N ASN A 8 -8.10 -22.79 -27.92
CA ASN A 8 -8.67 -23.32 -29.16
C ASN A 8 -9.23 -22.24 -30.11
N LEU A 9 -9.22 -20.97 -29.69
CA LEU A 9 -9.46 -19.81 -30.55
C LEU A 9 -8.30 -19.55 -31.54
N LEU A 10 -7.34 -20.47 -31.70
CA LEU A 10 -6.12 -20.37 -32.52
C LEU A 10 -6.31 -19.84 -33.95
N TYR A 11 -7.48 -20.00 -34.55
CA TYR A 11 -7.77 -19.51 -35.90
C TYR A 11 -8.33 -18.07 -35.94
N ARG A 12 -8.68 -17.47 -34.78
CA ARG A 12 -9.14 -16.09 -34.62
C ARG A 12 -8.38 -15.39 -33.48
N ASN A 13 -7.15 -14.97 -33.75
CA ASN A 13 -6.34 -14.15 -32.82
C ASN A 13 -7.08 -12.86 -32.36
N SER A 14 -7.99 -12.32 -33.17
CA SER A 14 -8.84 -11.17 -32.81
C SER A 14 -9.80 -11.48 -31.66
N ALA A 15 -10.43 -12.66 -31.65
CA ALA A 15 -11.35 -13.08 -30.58
C ALA A 15 -10.63 -13.19 -29.22
N GLN A 16 -9.42 -13.77 -29.19
CA GLN A 16 -8.59 -13.80 -27.97
C GLN A 16 -8.27 -12.39 -27.46
N ARG A 17 -7.90 -11.47 -28.36
CA ARG A 17 -7.64 -10.07 -28.00
C ARG A 17 -8.87 -9.36 -27.46
N ILE A 18 -10.04 -9.58 -28.06
CA ILE A 18 -11.32 -9.04 -27.56
C ILE A 18 -11.60 -9.58 -26.16
N TYR A 19 -11.42 -10.88 -25.96
CA TYR A 19 -11.61 -11.50 -24.65
C TYR A 19 -10.70 -10.90 -23.58
N CYS A 20 -9.42 -10.69 -23.88
CA CYS A 20 -8.49 -9.97 -22.99
C CYS A 20 -8.92 -8.52 -22.73
N ARG A 21 -9.43 -7.80 -23.73
CA ARG A 21 -9.99 -6.44 -23.55
C ARG A 21 -11.21 -6.44 -22.64
N LEU A 22 -12.07 -7.45 -22.75
CA LEU A 22 -13.23 -7.62 -21.87
C LEU A 22 -12.79 -7.92 -20.42
N LEU A 23 -11.75 -8.75 -20.22
CA LEU A 23 -11.19 -9.04 -18.90
C LEU A 23 -10.61 -7.80 -18.20
N SER A 24 -10.08 -6.83 -18.96
CA SER A 24 -9.62 -5.53 -18.42
C SER A 24 -10.75 -4.58 -18.01
N ARG A 25 -12.01 -4.86 -18.34
CA ARG A 25 -13.15 -3.99 -18.04
C ARG A 25 -13.85 -4.43 -16.76
N LYS A 26 -14.67 -3.53 -16.22
CA LYS A 26 -15.62 -3.88 -15.15
C LYS A 26 -16.45 -5.08 -15.61
N PHE A 27 -16.58 -6.07 -14.74
CA PHE A 27 -17.37 -7.27 -15.01
C PHE A 27 -18.86 -6.92 -15.04
N ASP A 28 -19.39 -6.68 -16.23
CA ASP A 28 -20.74 -6.19 -16.45
C ASP A 28 -21.18 -6.46 -17.91
N TRP A 29 -22.47 -6.26 -18.20
CA TRP A 29 -22.97 -6.29 -19.58
C TRP A 29 -22.46 -5.11 -20.39
N ILE A 30 -22.12 -5.37 -21.65
CA ILE A 30 -21.63 -4.35 -22.59
C ILE A 30 -22.45 -4.45 -23.88
N ARG A 31 -22.99 -3.31 -24.34
CA ARG A 31 -23.65 -3.21 -25.64
C ARG A 31 -22.60 -3.29 -26.74
N VAL A 32 -22.77 -4.23 -27.67
CA VAL A 32 -21.81 -4.46 -28.77
C VAL A 32 -21.65 -3.21 -29.64
N SER A 33 -22.74 -2.45 -29.84
CA SER A 33 -22.72 -1.18 -30.58
C SER A 33 -21.82 -0.09 -29.97
N THR A 34 -21.46 -0.22 -28.69
CA THR A 34 -20.58 0.74 -27.99
C THR A 34 -19.11 0.32 -27.99
N MET A 35 -18.80 -0.89 -28.46
CA MET A 35 -17.45 -1.44 -28.48
C MET A 35 -16.69 -0.94 -29.71
N LYS A 36 -15.75 -0.01 -29.51
CA LYS A 36 -14.86 0.52 -30.56
C LYS A 36 -13.56 -0.27 -30.61
N TYR A 37 -13.55 -1.39 -31.34
CA TYR A 37 -12.40 -2.30 -31.45
C TYR A 37 -11.91 -2.47 -32.90
N ASP A 38 -12.07 -1.44 -33.73
CA ASP A 38 -11.70 -1.45 -35.15
C ASP A 38 -10.19 -1.69 -35.37
N ASN A 39 -9.37 -1.38 -34.36
CA ASN A 39 -7.93 -1.66 -34.34
C ASN A 39 -7.59 -3.12 -33.98
N VAL A 40 -8.58 -3.91 -33.55
CA VAL A 40 -8.41 -5.32 -33.16
C VAL A 40 -9.08 -6.26 -34.17
N THR A 41 -10.27 -5.93 -34.64
CA THR A 41 -11.06 -6.77 -35.55
C THR A 41 -11.87 -5.95 -36.55
N LYS A 42 -12.16 -6.56 -37.69
CA LYS A 42 -13.13 -6.07 -38.67
C LYS A 42 -14.49 -6.79 -38.57
N ASP A 43 -14.54 -7.91 -37.84
CA ASP A 43 -15.72 -8.76 -37.65
C ASP A 43 -15.95 -8.99 -36.15
N LEU A 44 -16.41 -7.94 -35.46
CA LEU A 44 -16.66 -8.00 -34.02
C LEU A 44 -17.79 -8.99 -33.67
N ILE A 45 -18.80 -9.10 -34.52
CA ILE A 45 -19.95 -9.98 -34.29
C ILE A 45 -19.49 -11.44 -34.36
N GLY A 46 -18.79 -11.84 -35.43
CA GLY A 46 -18.30 -13.22 -35.54
C GLY A 46 -17.25 -13.57 -34.48
N ASP A 47 -16.48 -12.59 -33.99
CA ASP A 47 -15.57 -12.82 -32.86
C ASP A 47 -16.33 -13.05 -31.54
N ILE A 48 -17.44 -12.34 -31.30
CA ILE A 48 -18.30 -12.56 -30.13
C ILE A 48 -19.00 -13.93 -30.23
N GLU A 49 -19.53 -14.29 -31.41
CA GLU A 49 -20.13 -15.61 -31.65
C GLU A 49 -19.11 -16.73 -31.41
N ALA A 50 -17.87 -16.56 -31.87
CA ALA A 50 -16.80 -17.52 -31.61
C ALA A 50 -16.53 -17.66 -30.10
N LEU A 51 -16.48 -16.56 -29.35
CA LEU A 51 -16.31 -16.59 -27.90
C LEU A 51 -17.48 -17.27 -27.19
N GLU A 52 -18.71 -17.04 -27.64
CA GLU A 52 -19.92 -17.63 -27.07
C GLU A 52 -19.98 -19.14 -27.35
N ASN A 53 -19.64 -19.57 -28.57
CA ASN A 53 -19.56 -20.99 -28.94
C ASN A 53 -18.52 -21.76 -28.11
N HIS A 54 -17.48 -21.08 -27.61
CA HIS A 54 -16.50 -21.63 -26.70
C HIS A 54 -16.87 -21.45 -25.21
N GLY A 55 -18.04 -20.90 -24.92
CA GLY A 55 -18.57 -20.69 -23.56
C GLY A 55 -17.82 -19.63 -22.76
N LEU A 56 -17.04 -18.76 -23.40
CA LEU A 56 -16.21 -17.74 -22.74
C LEU A 56 -16.98 -16.46 -22.44
N VAL A 57 -18.02 -16.18 -23.21
CA VAL A 57 -18.96 -15.06 -23.02
C VAL A 57 -20.39 -15.59 -23.08
N THR A 58 -21.33 -14.78 -22.63
CA THR A 58 -22.76 -14.98 -22.85
C THR A 58 -23.35 -13.75 -23.52
N THR A 59 -24.25 -13.95 -24.48
CA THR A 59 -25.10 -12.92 -25.06
C THR A 59 -26.56 -13.05 -24.59
N ASP A 60 -26.87 -14.08 -23.80
CA ASP A 60 -28.22 -14.38 -23.34
C ASP A 60 -28.65 -13.51 -22.15
N LEU A 61 -29.55 -12.58 -22.44
CA LEU A 61 -30.16 -11.67 -21.46
C LEU A 61 -31.43 -12.25 -20.80
N THR A 62 -31.89 -13.44 -21.16
CA THR A 62 -33.22 -13.95 -20.80
C THR A 62 -33.42 -14.13 -19.30
N HIS A 63 -32.38 -14.46 -18.55
CA HIS A 63 -32.43 -14.71 -17.11
C HIS A 63 -32.02 -13.52 -16.22
N GLU A 64 -31.55 -12.41 -16.81
CA GLU A 64 -31.10 -11.23 -16.06
C GLU A 64 -32.26 -10.46 -15.41
N LYS A 65 -32.06 -9.85 -14.24
CA LYS A 65 -33.16 -9.12 -13.60
C LYS A 65 -33.53 -7.89 -14.42
N ILE A 66 -34.83 -7.59 -14.52
CA ILE A 66 -35.29 -6.42 -15.28
C ILE A 66 -34.73 -5.12 -14.70
N ASP A 67 -34.57 -5.06 -13.37
CA ASP A 67 -33.99 -3.93 -12.66
C ASP A 67 -32.59 -3.63 -13.21
N ASP A 68 -31.76 -4.66 -13.39
CA ASP A 68 -30.40 -4.56 -13.93
C ASP A 68 -30.41 -4.18 -15.41
N LEU A 69 -31.24 -4.84 -16.23
CA LEU A 69 -31.38 -4.56 -17.66
C LEU A 69 -31.73 -3.10 -17.94
N CYS A 70 -32.64 -2.52 -17.15
CA CYS A 70 -33.05 -1.12 -17.31
C CYS A 70 -31.90 -0.15 -17.02
N THR A 71 -30.92 -0.52 -16.20
CA THR A 71 -29.77 0.35 -15.92
C THR A 71 -28.81 0.49 -17.10
N TYR A 72 -28.77 -0.50 -18.01
CA TYR A 72 -27.91 -0.49 -19.20
C TYR A 72 -28.46 0.35 -20.36
N LEU A 73 -29.74 0.69 -20.33
CA LEU A 73 -30.35 1.56 -21.34
C LEU A 73 -29.80 3.00 -21.21
N THR A 74 -29.59 3.67 -22.33
CA THR A 74 -29.25 5.09 -22.34
C THR A 74 -30.48 5.94 -21.99
N LEU A 75 -30.27 7.20 -21.62
CA LEU A 75 -31.40 8.10 -21.34
C LEU A 75 -32.33 8.27 -22.56
N PRO A 76 -31.83 8.41 -23.81
CA PRO A 76 -32.67 8.38 -25.01
C PRO A 76 -33.47 7.08 -25.16
N ASP A 77 -32.82 5.93 -24.98
CA ASP A 77 -33.49 4.62 -25.07
C ASP A 77 -34.67 4.53 -24.09
N LEU A 78 -34.44 4.94 -22.83
CA LEU A 78 -35.46 4.91 -21.77
C LEU A 78 -36.64 5.83 -22.08
N LYS A 79 -36.38 7.03 -22.64
CA LYS A 79 -37.45 7.96 -23.02
C LYS A 79 -38.30 7.39 -24.14
N ASN A 80 -37.68 6.89 -25.21
CA ASN A 80 -38.39 6.30 -26.35
C ASN A 80 -39.18 5.06 -25.94
N LEU A 81 -38.57 4.19 -25.11
CA LEU A 81 -39.22 2.99 -24.60
C LEU A 81 -40.44 3.35 -23.73
N CYS A 82 -40.29 4.26 -22.77
CA CYS A 82 -41.38 4.67 -21.89
C CYS A 82 -42.49 5.39 -22.66
N GLN A 83 -42.16 6.21 -23.66
CA GLN A 83 -43.13 6.82 -24.55
C GLN A 83 -43.94 5.75 -25.32
N SER A 84 -43.28 4.71 -25.85
CA SER A 84 -43.94 3.59 -26.54
C SER A 84 -44.84 2.72 -25.63
N LEU A 85 -44.65 2.83 -24.31
CA LEU A 85 -45.37 2.07 -23.29
C LEU A 85 -46.38 2.94 -22.52
N ASN A 86 -46.54 4.22 -22.88
CA ASN A 86 -47.34 5.21 -22.16
C ASN A 86 -46.96 5.31 -20.66
N ILE A 87 -45.66 5.28 -20.36
CA ILE A 87 -45.08 5.46 -19.02
C ILE A 87 -44.50 6.87 -18.90
N ASN A 88 -44.58 7.47 -17.72
CA ASN A 88 -43.96 8.77 -17.46
C ASN A 88 -42.45 8.72 -17.68
N HIS A 89 -41.98 9.51 -18.65
CA HIS A 89 -40.60 9.57 -19.14
C HIS A 89 -39.92 10.91 -18.83
N ILE A 90 -40.52 11.73 -17.96
CA ILE A 90 -39.99 13.02 -17.53
C ILE A 90 -39.13 12.81 -16.27
N GLY A 91 -37.92 13.37 -16.26
CA GLY A 91 -37.05 13.38 -15.08
C GLY A 91 -35.66 12.77 -15.34
N THR A 92 -34.99 12.39 -14.26
CA THR A 92 -33.65 11.80 -14.28
C THR A 92 -33.70 10.34 -14.76
N LYS A 93 -32.55 9.81 -15.22
CA LYS A 93 -32.43 8.40 -15.62
C LYS A 93 -32.94 7.44 -14.54
N ALA A 94 -32.55 7.68 -13.28
CA ALA A 94 -32.98 6.86 -12.15
C ALA A 94 -34.51 6.87 -11.96
N HIS A 95 -35.14 8.03 -12.08
CA HIS A 95 -36.60 8.16 -11.94
C HIS A 95 -37.37 7.44 -13.07
N ILE A 96 -36.89 7.55 -14.31
CA ILE A 96 -37.51 6.86 -15.45
C ILE A 96 -37.37 5.34 -15.32
N VAL A 97 -36.20 4.86 -14.88
CA VAL A 97 -35.97 3.44 -14.57
C VAL A 97 -36.90 2.95 -13.46
N GLU A 98 -37.07 3.73 -12.39
CA GLU A 98 -37.99 3.42 -11.29
C GLU A 98 -39.44 3.30 -11.78
N ASN A 99 -39.91 4.24 -12.61
CA ASN A 99 -41.25 4.21 -13.20
C ASN A 99 -41.47 2.97 -14.09
N LEU A 100 -40.47 2.61 -14.90
CA LEU A 100 -40.51 1.42 -15.75
C LEU A 100 -40.55 0.13 -14.92
N ILE A 101 -39.70 0.02 -13.89
CA ILE A 101 -39.67 -1.12 -12.96
C ILE A 101 -40.99 -1.23 -12.20
N LYS A 102 -41.54 -0.10 -11.74
CA LYS A 102 -42.85 -0.06 -11.06
C LYS A 102 -43.95 -0.59 -11.97
N ARG A 103 -43.97 -0.17 -13.24
CA ARG A 103 -44.94 -0.65 -14.23
C ARG A 103 -44.79 -2.13 -14.57
N TYR A 104 -43.56 -2.66 -14.54
CA TYR A 104 -43.28 -4.09 -14.71
C TYR A 104 -43.72 -4.92 -13.50
N LYS A 105 -43.54 -4.41 -12.28
CA LYS A 105 -43.93 -5.10 -11.03
C LYS A 105 -45.44 -5.02 -10.75
N GLN A 106 -46.17 -4.14 -11.44
CA GLN A 106 -47.64 -4.07 -11.36
C GLN A 106 -48.29 -5.29 -12.01
N LYS A 107 -49.18 -5.98 -11.28
CA LYS A 107 -50.01 -7.04 -11.85
C LYS A 107 -51.07 -6.42 -12.79
N PRO A 108 -51.17 -6.86 -14.05
CA PRO A 108 -52.22 -6.37 -14.94
C PRO A 108 -53.60 -6.88 -14.50
N ILE A 109 -54.65 -6.08 -14.72
CA ILE A 109 -56.06 -6.44 -14.42
C ILE A 109 -56.50 -7.70 -15.18
N SER A 110 -55.89 -8.00 -16.34
CA SER A 110 -56.14 -9.20 -17.14
C SER A 110 -55.72 -10.51 -16.47
N SER A 111 -54.88 -10.46 -15.43
CA SER A 111 -54.49 -11.64 -14.63
C SER A 111 -55.64 -12.23 -13.80
N TYR A 112 -56.75 -11.50 -13.66
CA TYR A 112 -57.99 -11.98 -13.02
C TYR A 112 -58.92 -12.74 -13.98
N PHE A 113 -58.74 -12.61 -15.30
CA PHE A 113 -59.64 -13.18 -16.31
C PHE A 113 -58.95 -14.14 -17.30
N SER A 114 -57.62 -14.27 -17.24
CA SER A 114 -56.82 -15.24 -17.99
C SER A 114 -55.47 -15.42 -17.29
N GLN A 115 -54.84 -16.61 -17.38
CA GLN A 115 -53.48 -16.87 -16.88
C GLN A 115 -52.47 -15.99 -17.65
N GLY A 116 -52.31 -14.74 -17.23
CA GLY A 116 -51.60 -13.70 -17.98
C GLY A 116 -50.16 -13.51 -17.53
N GLU A 117 -49.25 -14.34 -18.03
CA GLU A 117 -47.80 -14.06 -18.05
C GLU A 117 -47.39 -13.01 -19.12
N SER A 118 -48.34 -12.50 -19.91
CA SER A 118 -48.06 -11.82 -21.19
C SER A 118 -47.55 -10.38 -21.09
N SER A 119 -48.01 -9.54 -20.15
CA SER A 119 -47.62 -8.11 -20.14
C SER A 119 -46.17 -7.88 -19.71
N ASN A 120 -45.68 -8.67 -18.74
CA ASN A 120 -44.33 -8.52 -18.21
C ASN A 120 -43.30 -9.08 -19.18
N ARG A 121 -43.65 -10.17 -19.86
CA ARG A 121 -42.87 -10.71 -20.99
C ARG A 121 -42.73 -9.67 -22.10
N LEU A 122 -43.82 -9.01 -22.51
CA LEU A 122 -43.78 -7.95 -23.53
C LEU A 122 -42.90 -6.75 -23.14
N ILE A 123 -42.95 -6.30 -21.89
CA ILE A 123 -42.06 -5.21 -21.42
C ILE A 123 -40.60 -5.67 -21.45
N ARG A 124 -40.32 -6.89 -21.00
CA ARG A 124 -38.97 -7.47 -21.04
C ARG A 124 -38.46 -7.59 -22.47
N ASP A 125 -39.27 -8.13 -23.38
CA ASP A 125 -38.91 -8.28 -24.79
C ASP A 125 -38.62 -6.93 -25.45
N LYS A 126 -39.40 -5.89 -25.12
CA LYS A 126 -39.12 -4.51 -25.56
C LYS A 126 -37.84 -3.93 -24.95
N VAL A 127 -37.54 -4.22 -23.68
CA VAL A 127 -36.28 -3.80 -23.05
C VAL A 127 -35.09 -4.46 -23.73
N ILE A 128 -35.15 -5.77 -23.95
CA ILE A 128 -34.09 -6.55 -24.61
C ILE A 128 -33.91 -6.09 -26.06
N SER A 129 -35.00 -5.87 -26.81
CA SER A 129 -34.91 -5.38 -28.19
C SER A 129 -34.32 -3.97 -28.26
N THR A 130 -34.60 -3.11 -27.28
CA THR A 130 -34.01 -1.77 -27.19
C THR A 130 -32.52 -1.81 -26.84
N LEU A 131 -32.10 -2.74 -25.97
CA LEU A 131 -30.69 -2.96 -25.65
C LEU A 131 -29.89 -3.43 -26.87
N GLY A 132 -30.49 -4.28 -27.71
CA GLY A 132 -29.83 -4.88 -28.87
C GLY A 132 -28.77 -5.91 -28.45
N SER A 133 -27.79 -6.16 -29.32
CA SER A 133 -26.72 -7.13 -29.05
C SER A 133 -25.88 -6.68 -27.85
N CYS A 134 -25.81 -7.54 -26.84
CA CYS A 134 -25.03 -7.34 -25.62
C CYS A 134 -24.15 -8.56 -25.36
N VAL A 135 -23.01 -8.34 -24.71
CA VAL A 135 -22.07 -9.39 -24.34
C VAL A 135 -21.60 -9.18 -22.90
N LYS A 136 -21.45 -10.28 -22.18
CA LYS A 136 -20.84 -10.32 -20.83
C LYS A 136 -19.91 -11.52 -20.75
N LEU A 137 -18.80 -11.38 -20.02
CA LEU A 137 -17.92 -12.51 -19.76
C LEU A 137 -18.70 -13.63 -19.04
N ALA A 138 -18.48 -14.89 -19.43
CA ALA A 138 -19.01 -16.01 -18.67
C ALA A 138 -18.27 -16.08 -17.31
N GLU A 139 -19.03 -16.32 -16.24
CA GLU A 139 -18.52 -16.19 -14.88
C GLU A 139 -17.44 -17.23 -14.54
N GLU A 140 -17.66 -18.50 -14.89
CA GLU A 140 -16.74 -19.59 -14.55
C GLU A 140 -15.41 -19.57 -15.32
N PRO A 141 -15.37 -19.33 -16.64
CA PRO A 141 -14.11 -19.09 -17.36
C PRO A 141 -13.37 -17.87 -16.82
N ARG A 142 -14.09 -16.77 -16.55
CA ARG A 142 -13.50 -15.57 -15.95
C ARG A 142 -12.84 -15.90 -14.61
N LYS A 143 -13.56 -16.55 -13.69
CA LYS A 143 -13.00 -16.98 -12.38
C LYS A 143 -11.75 -17.83 -12.58
N THR A 144 -11.77 -18.77 -13.53
CA THR A 144 -10.62 -19.64 -13.83
C THR A 144 -9.37 -18.84 -14.22
N ILE A 145 -9.53 -17.82 -15.06
CA ILE A 145 -8.41 -16.97 -15.50
C ILE A 145 -7.91 -16.09 -14.36
N PHE A 146 -8.80 -15.49 -13.59
CA PHE A 146 -8.42 -14.69 -12.42
C PHE A 146 -7.71 -15.54 -11.34
N ARG A 147 -8.07 -16.82 -11.18
CA ARG A 147 -7.33 -17.77 -10.34
C ARG A 147 -5.93 -18.05 -10.87
N CYS A 148 -5.78 -18.27 -12.17
CA CYS A 148 -4.46 -18.41 -12.81
C CYS A 148 -3.62 -17.16 -12.59
N LEU A 149 -4.23 -15.99 -12.75
CA LEU A 149 -3.58 -14.71 -12.51
C LEU A 149 -3.17 -14.53 -11.05
N LEU A 150 -4.01 -14.93 -10.10
CA LEU A 150 -3.68 -14.90 -8.67
C LEU A 150 -2.49 -15.81 -8.37
N LEU A 151 -2.47 -17.04 -8.90
CA LEU A 151 -1.33 -17.97 -8.76
C LEU A 151 -0.05 -17.41 -9.38
N PHE A 152 -0.15 -16.77 -10.55
CA PHE A 152 0.97 -16.12 -11.21
C PHE A 152 1.54 -14.96 -10.37
N SER A 153 0.68 -14.17 -9.73
CA SER A 153 1.06 -12.86 -9.21
C SER A 153 0.98 -12.65 -7.71
N TYR A 154 0.54 -13.61 -6.90
CA TYR A 154 0.53 -13.45 -5.44
C TYR A 154 1.91 -13.11 -4.79
N PRO A 155 3.07 -13.56 -5.31
CA PRO A 155 4.36 -13.25 -4.67
C PRO A 155 4.75 -11.78 -4.83
N HIS A 156 4.46 -11.17 -6.00
CA HIS A 156 4.93 -9.83 -6.38
C HIS A 156 3.82 -8.77 -6.48
N TYR A 157 2.54 -9.14 -6.60
CA TYR A 157 1.43 -8.20 -6.62
C TYR A 157 0.95 -7.80 -5.22
N ARG A 158 0.63 -6.52 -5.05
CA ARG A 158 0.19 -5.91 -3.77
C ARG A 158 -1.02 -4.97 -3.88
N GLY A 159 -1.57 -4.78 -5.08
CA GLY A 159 -2.72 -3.90 -5.32
C GLY A 159 -4.07 -4.55 -4.99
N LEU A 160 -5.15 -3.92 -5.45
CA LEU A 160 -6.52 -4.40 -5.29
C LEU A 160 -6.89 -5.44 -6.35
N GLU A 161 -7.74 -6.40 -6.01
CA GLU A 161 -8.12 -7.47 -6.94
C GLU A 161 -8.79 -6.94 -8.22
N LYS A 162 -9.52 -5.83 -8.13
CA LYS A 162 -10.12 -5.16 -9.29
C LYS A 162 -9.09 -4.70 -10.32
N ASP A 163 -7.87 -4.38 -9.89
CA ASP A 163 -6.80 -3.82 -10.73
C ASP A 163 -5.77 -4.86 -11.19
N ARG A 164 -5.76 -6.06 -10.57
CA ARG A 164 -4.75 -7.11 -10.80
C ARG A 164 -4.55 -7.41 -12.27
N PHE A 165 -5.62 -7.64 -13.03
CA PHE A 165 -5.53 -7.97 -14.45
C PHE A 165 -4.82 -6.88 -15.25
N LYS A 166 -5.23 -5.62 -15.07
CA LYS A 166 -4.64 -4.48 -15.76
C LYS A 166 -3.15 -4.32 -15.40
N THR A 167 -2.83 -4.30 -14.10
CA THR A 167 -1.45 -4.11 -13.64
C THR A 167 -0.52 -5.22 -14.10
N GLN A 168 -0.97 -6.48 -14.09
CA GLN A 168 -0.14 -7.59 -14.55
C GLN A 168 0.04 -7.58 -16.07
N LEU A 169 -0.96 -7.15 -16.83
CA LEU A 169 -0.83 -6.97 -18.27
C LEU A 169 0.18 -5.85 -18.61
N GLU A 170 0.13 -4.73 -17.88
CA GLU A 170 1.09 -3.63 -18.02
C GLU A 170 2.52 -4.08 -17.70
N LEU A 171 2.69 -4.84 -16.61
CA LEU A 171 3.98 -5.43 -16.23
C LEU A 171 4.52 -6.37 -17.31
N LEU A 172 3.69 -7.31 -17.80
CA LEU A 172 4.09 -8.26 -18.84
C LEU A 172 4.45 -7.55 -20.14
N LYS A 173 3.71 -6.48 -20.49
CA LYS A 173 4.01 -5.64 -21.64
C LYS A 173 5.36 -4.94 -21.48
N ALA A 174 5.57 -4.22 -20.37
CA ALA A 174 6.83 -3.51 -20.10
C ALA A 174 8.03 -4.47 -20.06
N PHE A 175 7.84 -5.68 -19.53
CA PHE A 175 8.85 -6.73 -19.55
C PHE A 175 9.12 -7.22 -20.98
N HIS A 176 8.09 -7.47 -21.79
CA HIS A 176 8.24 -7.88 -23.19
C HIS A 176 8.96 -6.81 -24.02
N ASP A 177 8.57 -5.54 -23.85
CA ASP A 177 9.07 -4.41 -24.64
C ASP A 177 10.51 -4.00 -24.27
N GLY A 178 11.07 -4.53 -23.18
CA GLY A 178 12.44 -4.18 -22.76
C GLY A 178 12.53 -3.10 -21.70
N GLU A 179 11.42 -2.45 -21.39
CA GLU A 179 11.35 -1.32 -20.46
C GLU A 179 11.63 -1.73 -19.01
N VAL A 180 11.22 -2.95 -18.64
CA VAL A 180 11.40 -3.51 -17.30
C VAL A 180 12.23 -4.80 -17.35
N ARG A 181 13.19 -4.91 -16.44
CA ARG A 181 14.01 -6.11 -16.20
C ARG A 181 14.07 -6.40 -14.70
N PHE A 182 14.33 -7.65 -14.34
CA PHE A 182 14.46 -8.08 -12.95
C PHE A 182 15.85 -8.65 -12.68
N HIS A 183 16.17 -8.84 -11.40
CA HIS A 183 17.45 -9.41 -10.98
C HIS A 183 17.52 -10.90 -11.30
N ASP A 184 18.73 -11.40 -11.53
CA ASP A 184 18.96 -12.81 -11.79
C ASP A 184 18.97 -13.56 -10.44
N TYR A 185 17.94 -14.36 -10.21
CA TYR A 185 17.82 -15.20 -9.03
C TYR A 185 17.16 -16.54 -9.38
N LYS A 186 17.35 -17.53 -8.53
CA LYS A 186 16.77 -18.86 -8.73
C LYS A 186 15.32 -18.89 -8.25
N VAL A 187 14.37 -18.96 -9.18
CA VAL A 187 12.96 -19.20 -8.86
C VAL A 187 12.77 -20.64 -8.37
N ALA A 188 12.09 -20.78 -7.24
CA ALA A 188 11.77 -22.06 -6.64
C ALA A 188 10.30 -22.44 -6.89
N GLN A 189 10.07 -23.71 -7.19
CA GLN A 189 8.73 -24.30 -7.15
C GLN A 189 8.43 -24.78 -5.73
N ILE A 190 7.28 -24.37 -5.19
CA ILE A 190 6.82 -24.74 -3.86
C ILE A 190 5.34 -25.08 -3.88
N ASP A 191 5.00 -26.17 -3.22
CA ASP A 191 3.63 -26.55 -2.89
C ASP A 191 3.13 -25.69 -1.73
N LEU A 192 2.72 -24.46 -2.04
CA LEU A 192 2.20 -23.55 -1.03
C LEU A 192 0.85 -24.06 -0.53
N PHE A 193 -0.08 -24.38 -1.43
CA PHE A 193 -1.42 -24.87 -1.11
C PHE A 193 -1.47 -26.39 -1.19
N ARG A 194 -1.88 -27.07 -0.10
CA ARG A 194 -1.96 -28.55 -0.06
C ARG A 194 -3.08 -29.10 -0.95
N THR A 195 -4.16 -28.34 -1.04
CA THR A 195 -5.38 -28.74 -1.74
C THR A 195 -5.95 -27.57 -2.53
N ARG A 196 -6.80 -27.90 -3.51
CA ARG A 196 -7.60 -26.89 -4.22
C ARG A 196 -8.43 -26.04 -3.24
N GLU A 197 -8.96 -26.66 -2.19
CA GLU A 197 -9.78 -25.96 -1.20
C GLU A 197 -8.99 -24.91 -0.40
N ASP A 198 -7.74 -25.22 -0.02
CA ASP A 198 -6.85 -24.26 0.65
C ASP A 198 -6.57 -23.04 -0.26
N PHE A 199 -6.42 -23.26 -1.57
CA PHE A 199 -6.27 -22.18 -2.55
C PHE A 199 -7.56 -21.35 -2.71
N LEU A 200 -8.72 -22.00 -2.80
CA LEU A 200 -10.00 -21.30 -2.90
C LEU A 200 -10.30 -20.46 -1.65
N GLN A 201 -9.98 -20.97 -0.47
CA GLN A 201 -10.12 -20.20 0.76
C GLN A 201 -9.16 -19.01 0.79
N TYR A 202 -7.96 -19.14 0.24
CA TYR A 202 -7.02 -18.02 0.08
C TYR A 202 -7.56 -16.96 -0.91
N GLU A 203 -8.11 -17.38 -2.05
CA GLU A 203 -8.81 -16.49 -3.00
C GLU A 203 -9.93 -15.72 -2.30
N GLU A 204 -10.81 -16.41 -1.55
CA GLU A 204 -11.90 -15.78 -0.78
C GLU A 204 -11.35 -14.73 0.20
N ALA A 205 -10.28 -15.06 0.93
CA ALA A 205 -9.66 -14.14 1.88
C ALA A 205 -9.08 -12.90 1.19
N ILE A 206 -8.46 -13.06 0.02
CA ILE A 206 -7.89 -11.98 -0.78
C ILE A 206 -8.99 -11.06 -1.32
N LEU A 207 -10.09 -11.61 -1.84
CA LEU A 207 -11.25 -10.84 -2.28
C LEU A 207 -11.88 -10.07 -1.12
N LEU A 208 -12.05 -10.73 0.04
CA LEU A 208 -12.56 -10.09 1.25
C LEU A 208 -11.68 -8.89 1.68
N LYS A 209 -10.36 -9.06 1.61
CA LYS A 209 -9.41 -7.99 1.88
C LYS A 209 -9.53 -6.86 0.84
N SER A 210 -9.57 -7.16 -0.45
CA SER A 210 -9.73 -6.15 -1.50
C SER A 210 -10.99 -5.32 -1.30
N ASN A 211 -12.12 -5.98 -1.06
CA ASN A 211 -13.40 -5.32 -0.83
C ASN A 211 -13.36 -4.38 0.39
N LEU A 212 -12.71 -4.79 1.48
CA LEU A 212 -12.49 -3.90 2.63
C LEU A 212 -11.72 -2.63 2.21
N TYR A 213 -10.62 -2.77 1.47
CA TYR A 213 -9.83 -1.62 1.03
C TYR A 213 -10.62 -0.70 0.09
N GLU A 214 -11.44 -1.26 -0.80
CA GLU A 214 -12.33 -0.48 -1.67
C GLU A 214 -13.35 0.34 -0.86
N MET A 215 -13.95 -0.25 0.19
CA MET A 215 -14.86 0.48 1.08
C MET A 215 -14.15 1.59 1.86
N ILE A 216 -12.89 1.39 2.23
CA ILE A 216 -12.04 2.41 2.85
C ILE A 216 -11.78 3.57 1.89
N GLU A 217 -11.48 3.29 0.61
CA GLU A 217 -11.25 4.31 -0.43
C GLU A 217 -12.48 5.21 -0.62
N VAL A 218 -13.67 4.61 -0.72
CA VAL A 218 -14.93 5.36 -0.86
C VAL A 218 -15.50 5.90 0.46
N LYS A 219 -14.82 5.64 1.59
CA LYS A 219 -15.23 6.04 2.94
C LYS A 219 -16.58 5.46 3.38
N SER A 220 -16.97 4.30 2.84
CA SER A 220 -18.16 3.54 3.24
C SER A 220 -17.86 2.70 4.49
N TRP A 221 -17.88 3.35 5.66
CA TRP A 221 -17.43 2.72 6.90
C TRP A 221 -18.37 1.61 7.40
N ASP A 222 -19.67 1.71 7.18
CA ASP A 222 -20.63 0.70 7.63
C ASP A 222 -20.47 -0.62 6.85
N GLU A 223 -20.29 -0.55 5.53
CA GLU A 223 -20.01 -1.72 4.69
C GLU A 223 -18.63 -2.31 4.99
N ALA A 224 -17.63 -1.46 5.24
CA ALA A 224 -16.30 -1.90 5.67
C ALA A 224 -16.36 -2.76 6.95
N VAL A 225 -17.25 -2.42 7.90
CA VAL A 225 -17.41 -3.23 9.12
C VAL A 225 -17.89 -4.65 8.79
N ASN A 226 -18.82 -4.83 7.85
CA ASN A 226 -19.32 -6.16 7.51
C ASN A 226 -18.18 -7.07 7.05
N PHE A 227 -17.30 -6.58 6.19
CA PHE A 227 -16.13 -7.35 5.73
C PHE A 227 -15.15 -7.68 6.88
N ILE A 228 -15.01 -6.80 7.87
CA ILE A 228 -14.18 -7.06 9.05
C ILE A 228 -14.80 -8.15 9.92
N LEU A 229 -16.11 -8.11 10.14
CA LEU A 229 -16.81 -9.13 10.93
C LEU A 229 -16.72 -10.51 10.27
N THR A 230 -16.93 -10.57 8.96
CA THR A 230 -16.72 -11.80 8.18
C THR A 230 -15.28 -12.30 8.28
N ALA A 231 -14.28 -11.40 8.24
CA ALA A 231 -12.89 -11.80 8.40
C ALA A 231 -12.61 -12.40 9.79
N ILE A 232 -13.22 -11.86 10.86
CA ILE A 232 -13.11 -12.39 12.22
C ILE A 232 -13.70 -13.80 12.29
N GLU A 233 -14.90 -14.00 11.76
CA GLU A 233 -15.57 -15.31 11.72
C GLU A 233 -14.72 -16.34 10.97
N LYS A 234 -14.32 -16.03 9.73
CA LYS A 234 -13.51 -16.92 8.89
C LYS A 234 -12.13 -17.21 9.47
N TYR A 235 -11.50 -16.24 10.14
CA TYR A 235 -10.25 -16.47 10.85
C TYR A 235 -10.43 -17.45 12.01
N ASN A 236 -11.48 -17.29 12.82
CA ASN A 236 -11.78 -18.20 13.93
C ASN A 236 -12.06 -19.62 13.44
N GLU A 237 -12.79 -19.79 12.34
CA GLU A 237 -13.01 -21.09 11.70
C GLU A 237 -11.69 -21.71 11.20
N PHE A 238 -10.82 -20.90 10.60
CA PHE A 238 -9.53 -21.35 10.09
C PHE A 238 -8.62 -21.86 11.21
N VAL A 239 -8.48 -21.11 12.31
CA VAL A 239 -7.55 -21.48 13.39
C VAL A 239 -8.03 -22.61 14.28
N ARG A 240 -9.34 -22.95 14.26
CA ARG A 240 -9.89 -24.13 14.94
C ARG A 240 -9.54 -25.46 14.25
N GLN A 241 -9.04 -25.40 13.02
CA GLN A 241 -8.65 -26.58 12.24
C GLN A 241 -7.17 -26.90 12.52
N ASP A 242 -6.93 -27.86 13.41
CA ASP A 242 -5.57 -28.23 13.85
C ASP A 242 -4.66 -28.66 12.70
N ASP A 243 -5.21 -29.34 11.68
CA ASP A 243 -4.48 -29.76 10.49
C ASP A 243 -3.97 -28.54 9.68
N LYS A 244 -4.80 -27.50 9.53
CA LYS A 244 -4.43 -26.26 8.84
C LYS A 244 -3.36 -25.53 9.63
N MET A 245 -3.53 -25.40 10.93
CA MET A 245 -2.54 -24.72 11.77
C MET A 245 -1.21 -25.47 11.82
N ARG A 246 -1.22 -26.80 11.80
CA ARG A 246 0.00 -27.60 11.67
C ARG A 246 0.72 -27.32 10.35
N TRP A 247 0.00 -27.38 9.22
CA TRP A 247 0.54 -27.06 7.90
C TRP A 247 1.14 -25.64 7.85
N VAL A 248 0.42 -24.63 8.35
CA VAL A 248 0.93 -23.24 8.36
C VAL A 248 2.20 -23.12 9.20
N ASN A 249 2.28 -23.83 10.33
CA ASN A 249 3.48 -23.80 11.17
C ASN A 249 4.69 -24.49 10.51
N GLU A 250 4.47 -25.49 9.68
CA GLU A 250 5.51 -26.15 8.88
C GLU A 250 6.02 -25.25 7.73
N LEU A 251 5.20 -24.30 7.25
CA LEU A 251 5.62 -23.33 6.24
C LEU A 251 6.71 -22.37 6.78
N PRO A 252 7.68 -21.97 5.92
CA PRO A 252 8.58 -20.85 6.20
C PRO A 252 7.83 -19.58 6.60
N ASP A 253 8.40 -18.81 7.52
CA ASP A 253 7.77 -17.61 8.10
C ASP A 253 7.33 -16.57 7.05
N TYR A 254 8.10 -16.40 5.99
CA TYR A 254 7.80 -15.49 4.88
C TYR A 254 6.69 -15.96 3.94
N LEU A 255 6.29 -17.24 3.98
CA LEU A 255 5.21 -17.79 3.16
C LEU A 255 3.86 -17.83 3.88
N ARG A 256 3.84 -17.83 5.22
CA ARG A 256 2.61 -17.92 6.03
C ARG A 256 1.60 -16.81 5.72
N LYS A 257 2.07 -15.64 5.26
CA LYS A 257 1.20 -14.52 4.83
C LYS A 257 0.37 -14.82 3.59
N TYR A 258 0.73 -15.82 2.79
CA TYR A 258 0.03 -16.26 1.59
C TYR A 258 -0.92 -17.43 1.85
N THR A 259 -1.46 -17.48 3.06
CA THR A 259 -2.49 -18.44 3.47
C THR A 259 -3.76 -17.67 3.84
N ALA A 260 -4.93 -18.32 3.79
CA ALA A 260 -6.19 -17.66 4.14
C ALA A 260 -6.13 -17.04 5.54
N GLY A 261 -5.62 -17.79 6.54
CA GLY A 261 -5.43 -17.29 7.91
C GLY A 261 -4.55 -16.04 7.99
N GLY A 262 -3.44 -15.99 7.24
CA GLY A 262 -2.58 -14.81 7.17
C GLY A 262 -3.27 -13.58 6.59
N VAL A 263 -4.11 -13.78 5.56
CA VAL A 263 -4.88 -12.71 4.92
C VAL A 263 -6.01 -12.22 5.82
N TYR A 264 -6.83 -13.11 6.39
CA TYR A 264 -7.90 -12.73 7.33
C TYR A 264 -7.33 -11.94 8.51
N LEU A 265 -6.23 -12.41 9.12
CA LEU A 265 -5.59 -11.72 10.23
C LEU A 265 -5.10 -10.31 9.82
N SER A 266 -4.52 -10.17 8.64
CA SER A 266 -4.12 -8.86 8.10
C SER A 266 -5.33 -7.94 7.90
N THR A 267 -6.46 -8.48 7.43
CA THR A 267 -7.73 -7.75 7.23
C THR A 267 -8.28 -7.26 8.56
N ILE A 268 -8.35 -8.13 9.58
CA ILE A 268 -8.79 -7.78 10.93
C ILE A 268 -7.90 -6.70 11.53
N SER A 269 -6.57 -6.87 11.45
CA SER A 269 -5.61 -5.88 11.96
C SER A 269 -5.81 -4.50 11.33
N LYS A 270 -6.17 -4.42 10.04
CA LYS A 270 -6.45 -3.13 9.37
C LYS A 270 -7.81 -2.56 9.76
N GLY A 271 -8.78 -3.44 10.03
CA GLY A 271 -10.15 -3.08 10.41
C GLY A 271 -10.34 -2.52 11.82
N ILE A 272 -9.37 -2.70 12.73
CA ILE A 272 -9.47 -2.25 14.13
C ILE A 272 -9.85 -0.77 14.25
N ASP A 273 -9.22 0.11 13.48
CA ASP A 273 -9.51 1.55 13.55
C ASP A 273 -10.91 1.91 13.06
N ILE A 274 -11.49 1.09 12.18
CA ILE A 274 -12.85 1.25 11.67
C ILE A 274 -13.85 0.80 12.73
N LEU A 275 -13.64 -0.37 13.36
CA LEU A 275 -14.48 -0.84 14.47
C LEU A 275 -14.54 0.19 15.61
N ARG A 276 -13.40 0.83 15.91
CA ARG A 276 -13.28 1.86 16.96
C ARG A 276 -14.04 3.16 16.67
N LYS A 277 -14.60 3.35 15.47
CA LYS A 277 -15.47 4.50 15.17
C LYS A 277 -16.86 4.36 15.78
N TYR A 278 -17.31 3.13 16.03
CA TYR A 278 -18.69 2.85 16.46
C TYR A 278 -18.71 2.19 17.84
N ALA A 279 -19.44 2.80 18.78
CA ALA A 279 -19.51 2.33 20.17
C ALA A 279 -19.92 0.86 20.31
N LYS A 280 -20.86 0.40 19.45
CA LYS A 280 -21.32 -1.00 19.44
C LYS A 280 -20.20 -2.04 19.18
N TYR A 281 -19.10 -1.64 18.54
CA TYR A 281 -18.00 -2.54 18.18
C TYR A 281 -16.75 -2.37 19.05
N PHE A 282 -16.79 -1.59 20.13
CA PHE A 282 -15.63 -1.42 21.01
C PHE A 282 -15.19 -2.75 21.66
N ASN A 283 -16.14 -3.58 22.07
CA ASN A 283 -15.84 -4.92 22.59
C ASN A 283 -15.27 -5.85 21.51
N THR A 284 -15.85 -5.84 20.31
CA THR A 284 -15.34 -6.59 19.17
C THR A 284 -13.91 -6.19 18.82
N ALA A 285 -13.58 -4.89 18.83
CA ALA A 285 -12.21 -4.40 18.61
C ALA A 285 -11.24 -4.88 19.70
N LYS A 286 -11.66 -4.83 20.98
CA LYS A 286 -10.89 -5.33 22.13
C LYS A 286 -10.60 -6.83 22.01
N GLU A 287 -11.62 -7.64 21.75
CA GLU A 287 -11.51 -9.09 21.61
C GLU A 287 -10.66 -9.48 20.40
N SER A 288 -10.85 -8.79 19.26
CA SER A 288 -10.02 -8.97 18.07
C SER A 288 -8.56 -8.68 18.37
N LEU A 289 -8.25 -7.57 19.07
CA LEU A 289 -6.87 -7.23 19.44
C LEU A 289 -6.24 -8.24 20.41
N ARG A 290 -7.00 -8.78 21.38
CA ARG A 290 -6.51 -9.86 22.25
C ARG A 290 -6.19 -11.12 21.44
N MET A 291 -7.12 -11.56 20.59
CA MET A 291 -6.90 -12.68 19.67
C MET A 291 -5.66 -12.50 18.77
N LEU A 292 -5.43 -11.28 18.26
CA LEU A 292 -4.23 -10.96 17.47
C LEU A 292 -2.94 -11.07 18.29
N LEU A 293 -2.97 -10.69 19.58
CA LEU A 293 -1.82 -10.74 20.49
C LEU A 293 -1.50 -12.15 20.99
N ASP A 294 -2.51 -13.00 21.13
CA ASP A 294 -2.38 -14.35 21.69
C ASP A 294 -1.74 -15.34 20.70
N GLN A 295 -1.99 -15.20 19.40
CA GLN A 295 -1.35 -16.02 18.36
C GLN A 295 0.12 -15.64 18.13
N ASN A 296 0.95 -16.57 17.64
CA ASN A 296 2.39 -16.38 17.39
C ASN A 296 2.86 -16.73 15.97
N VAL A 297 1.93 -16.87 15.03
CA VAL A 297 2.15 -17.41 13.68
C VAL A 297 2.21 -16.30 12.64
N PHE A 298 1.24 -15.39 12.65
CA PHE A 298 1.05 -14.38 11.62
C PHE A 298 1.38 -12.97 12.12
N SER A 299 1.96 -12.16 11.24
CA SER A 299 2.17 -10.71 11.44
C SER A 299 2.75 -10.32 12.81
N THR A 300 3.61 -11.16 13.40
CA THR A 300 4.16 -10.96 14.75
C THR A 300 4.99 -9.69 14.90
N HIS A 301 5.49 -9.14 13.80
CA HIS A 301 6.13 -7.82 13.75
C HIS A 301 5.20 -6.67 14.15
N ARG A 302 3.86 -6.86 14.15
CA ARG A 302 2.87 -5.84 14.52
C ARG A 302 2.45 -5.85 15.98
N TYR A 303 3.02 -6.71 16.82
CA TYR A 303 2.63 -6.80 18.23
C TYR A 303 2.65 -5.44 18.95
N GLY A 304 3.66 -4.61 18.70
CA GLY A 304 3.72 -3.28 19.30
C GLY A 304 2.54 -2.38 18.94
N GLN A 305 2.17 -2.38 17.65
CA GLN A 305 0.98 -1.69 17.17
C GLN A 305 -0.27 -2.23 17.87
N TRP A 306 -0.44 -3.55 17.97
CA TRP A 306 -1.63 -4.14 18.61
C TRP A 306 -1.71 -3.85 20.11
N PHE A 307 -0.59 -3.89 20.84
CA PHE A 307 -0.55 -3.48 22.25
C PHE A 307 -0.94 -2.00 22.40
N GLU A 308 -0.41 -1.12 21.56
CA GLU A 308 -0.77 0.30 21.59
C GLU A 308 -2.26 0.51 21.30
N GLN A 309 -2.78 -0.14 20.26
CA GLN A 309 -4.19 -0.04 19.88
C GLN A 309 -5.11 -0.59 20.96
N LEU A 310 -4.74 -1.68 21.63
CA LEU A 310 -5.53 -2.24 22.73
C LEU A 310 -5.53 -1.33 23.95
N ALA A 311 -4.38 -0.76 24.31
CA ALA A 311 -4.30 0.24 25.37
C ALA A 311 -5.14 1.49 25.04
N LEU A 312 -5.15 1.92 23.78
CA LEU A 312 -6.00 3.00 23.28
C LEU A 312 -7.50 2.67 23.38
N VAL A 313 -7.90 1.44 23.09
CA VAL A 313 -9.30 0.99 23.24
C VAL A 313 -9.71 1.06 24.71
N TYR A 314 -8.92 0.52 25.63
CA TYR A 314 -9.24 0.61 27.06
C TYR A 314 -9.29 2.06 27.54
N GLN A 315 -8.29 2.87 27.19
CA GLN A 315 -8.20 4.26 27.65
C GLN A 315 -9.31 5.16 27.08
N ARG A 316 -9.50 5.16 25.76
CA ARG A 316 -10.38 6.14 25.07
C ARG A 316 -11.80 5.64 24.90
N ASN A 317 -11.97 4.38 24.54
CA ASN A 317 -13.27 3.80 24.19
C ASN A 317 -13.98 3.25 25.44
N LEU A 318 -13.28 2.46 26.26
CA LEU A 318 -13.84 1.82 27.47
C LEU A 318 -13.63 2.64 28.75
N LYS A 319 -12.83 3.71 28.69
CA LYS A 319 -12.54 4.64 29.80
C LYS A 319 -11.90 3.97 31.03
N ASP A 320 -11.12 2.91 30.81
CA ASP A 320 -10.37 2.17 31.81
C ASP A 320 -8.86 2.40 31.64
N ASN A 321 -8.29 3.27 32.48
CA ASN A 321 -6.86 3.57 32.46
C ASN A 321 -6.03 2.49 33.16
N GLU A 322 -6.60 1.76 34.11
CA GLU A 322 -5.87 0.75 34.87
C GLU A 322 -5.57 -0.45 33.99
N GLU A 323 -6.58 -0.91 33.25
CA GLU A 323 -6.38 -1.98 32.29
C GLU A 323 -5.47 -1.53 31.14
N ALA A 324 -5.61 -0.30 30.65
CA ALA A 324 -4.68 0.26 29.67
C ALA A 324 -3.22 0.24 30.16
N ALA A 325 -2.97 0.54 31.44
CA ALA A 325 -1.63 0.45 32.04
C ALA A 325 -1.11 -0.99 32.10
N LYS A 326 -1.95 -1.97 32.42
CA LYS A 326 -1.57 -3.39 32.39
C LYS A 326 -1.19 -3.84 30.98
N ILE A 327 -1.97 -3.47 29.96
CA ILE A 327 -1.67 -3.77 28.54
C ILE A 327 -0.32 -3.19 28.13
N VAL A 328 -0.04 -1.93 28.47
CA VAL A 328 1.24 -1.29 28.13
C VAL A 328 2.39 -2.00 28.83
N PHE A 329 2.22 -2.38 30.10
CA PHE A 329 3.22 -3.14 30.83
C PHE A 329 3.46 -4.55 30.24
N GLU A 330 2.40 -5.27 29.89
CA GLU A 330 2.48 -6.56 29.18
C GLU A 330 3.27 -6.42 27.87
N GLY A 331 2.97 -5.38 27.09
CA GLY A 331 3.69 -5.06 25.86
C GLY A 331 5.17 -4.81 26.11
N LEU A 332 5.52 -3.93 27.05
CA LEU A 332 6.92 -3.60 27.39
C LEU A 332 7.72 -4.82 27.86
N LYS A 333 7.07 -5.83 28.44
CA LYS A 333 7.71 -7.10 28.83
C LYS A 333 7.82 -8.13 27.71
N ARG A 334 7.21 -7.91 26.55
CA ARG A 334 7.21 -8.86 25.44
C ARG A 334 8.57 -8.84 24.72
N ASN A 335 9.28 -9.97 24.71
CA ASN A 335 10.61 -10.12 24.08
C ASN A 335 10.65 -9.95 22.54
N LYS A 336 9.53 -9.63 21.88
CA LYS A 336 9.42 -9.58 20.40
C LYS A 336 9.21 -8.18 19.80
N LEU A 337 9.12 -7.14 20.62
CA LEU A 337 8.94 -5.78 20.14
C LEU A 337 10.16 -5.28 19.37
N ASP A 338 9.92 -4.53 18.29
CA ASP A 338 10.93 -3.68 17.67
C ASP A 338 11.20 -2.43 18.52
N ALA A 339 12.30 -1.73 18.20
CA ALA A 339 12.73 -0.56 18.96
C ALA A 339 11.68 0.57 18.95
N VAL A 340 11.04 0.82 17.82
CA VAL A 340 10.03 1.90 17.67
C VAL A 340 8.84 1.59 18.56
N SER A 341 8.29 0.39 18.46
CA SER A 341 7.18 -0.08 19.29
C SER A 341 7.47 0.03 20.77
N TYR A 342 8.70 -0.31 21.19
CA TYR A 342 9.10 -0.19 22.59
C TYR A 342 9.05 1.27 23.08
N TYR A 343 9.57 2.21 22.30
CA TYR A 343 9.56 3.63 22.65
C TYR A 343 8.16 4.25 22.57
N VAL A 344 7.33 3.81 21.62
CA VAL A 344 5.91 4.19 21.54
C VAL A 344 5.17 3.77 22.81
N LEU A 345 5.33 2.52 23.25
CA LEU A 345 4.73 2.04 24.50
C LEU A 345 5.34 2.72 25.73
N SER A 346 6.65 3.03 25.74
CA SER A 346 7.29 3.77 26.83
C SER A 346 6.77 5.21 26.94
N THR A 347 6.47 5.84 25.81
CA THR A 347 5.83 7.16 25.74
C THR A 347 4.41 7.08 26.29
N ARG A 348 3.66 6.05 25.91
CA ARG A 348 2.32 5.78 26.44
C ARG A 348 2.34 5.54 27.95
N ALA A 349 3.29 4.76 28.44
CA ALA A 349 3.50 4.52 29.86
C ALA A 349 3.70 5.84 30.62
N SER A 350 4.55 6.72 30.09
CA SER A 350 4.80 8.05 30.67
C SER A 350 3.54 8.93 30.69
N LEU A 351 2.72 8.88 29.63
CA LEU A 351 1.43 9.57 29.58
C LEU A 351 0.46 9.05 30.65
N LEU A 352 0.36 7.72 30.81
CA LEU A 352 -0.53 7.11 31.82
C LEU A 352 -0.09 7.42 33.25
N ILE A 353 1.22 7.40 33.53
CA ILE A 353 1.79 7.80 34.83
C ILE A 353 1.45 9.26 35.15
N GLY A 354 1.52 10.15 34.15
CA GLY A 354 1.29 11.59 34.29
C GLY A 354 -0.17 12.04 34.33
N LEU A 355 -1.15 11.12 34.29
CA LEU A 355 -2.57 11.48 34.29
C LEU A 355 -2.96 12.24 35.56
N LYS A 356 -3.65 13.38 35.39
CA LYS A 356 -4.18 14.18 36.51
C LYS A 356 -5.57 13.71 36.98
N ARG A 357 -6.37 13.13 36.08
CA ARG A 357 -7.74 12.65 36.33
C ARG A 357 -7.83 11.15 36.03
N LYS A 358 -8.65 10.43 36.77
CA LYS A 358 -8.78 8.95 36.68
C LYS A 358 -7.40 8.28 36.69
N LYS A 359 -6.64 8.55 37.76
CA LYS A 359 -5.27 8.07 37.90
C LYS A 359 -5.23 6.54 37.93
N ILE A 360 -4.12 6.00 37.48
CA ILE A 360 -3.78 4.58 37.67
C ILE A 360 -3.25 4.36 39.10
N SER A 361 -3.35 3.12 39.57
CA SER A 361 -2.85 2.70 40.88
C SER A 361 -1.34 2.93 41.00
N ASP A 362 -0.84 3.15 42.22
CA ASP A 362 0.60 3.35 42.45
C ASP A 362 1.40 2.09 42.10
N TYR A 363 0.83 0.91 42.34
CA TYR A 363 1.37 -0.36 41.87
C TYR A 363 1.62 -0.39 40.35
N SER A 364 0.63 0.05 39.56
CA SER A 364 0.77 0.12 38.11
C SER A 364 1.74 1.21 37.67
N LYS A 365 1.81 2.35 38.37
CA LYS A 365 2.83 3.38 38.09
C LYS A 365 4.23 2.84 38.28
N ASP A 366 4.49 2.13 39.37
CA ASP A 366 5.84 1.67 39.69
C ASP A 366 6.29 0.56 38.73
N LYS A 367 5.37 -0.35 38.35
CA LYS A 367 5.59 -1.30 37.26
C LYS A 367 5.96 -0.62 35.94
N LEU A 368 5.19 0.40 35.54
CA LEU A 368 5.45 1.13 34.30
C LEU A 368 6.75 1.94 34.34
N LYS A 369 7.10 2.55 35.48
CA LYS A 369 8.38 3.25 35.67
C LYS A 369 9.56 2.29 35.52
N LEU A 370 9.45 1.07 36.06
CA LEU A 370 10.49 0.05 35.96
C LEU A 370 10.65 -0.50 34.54
N ALA A 371 9.54 -0.65 33.80
CA ALA A 371 9.56 -1.26 32.47
C ALA A 371 9.89 -0.26 31.34
N LYS A 372 9.51 1.01 31.47
CA LYS A 372 9.69 2.01 30.39
C LYS A 372 11.16 2.39 30.23
N LYS A 373 11.58 2.68 28.99
CA LYS A 373 12.89 3.30 28.73
C LYS A 373 12.86 4.81 29.02
N PRO A 374 14.02 5.43 29.32
CA PRO A 374 14.14 6.88 29.36
C PRO A 374 13.78 7.49 28.00
N GLN A 375 13.36 8.76 28.01
CA GLN A 375 13.13 9.52 26.77
C GLN A 375 14.46 9.64 25.99
N LEU A 376 14.39 9.58 24.67
CA LEU A 376 15.55 9.85 23.82
C LEU A 376 15.87 11.34 23.90
N GLU A 377 17.15 11.67 24.09
CA GLU A 377 17.61 13.05 24.04
C GLU A 377 17.41 13.63 22.64
N GLU A 378 16.88 14.86 22.58
CA GLU A 378 16.77 15.59 21.33
C GLU A 378 18.11 16.26 21.01
N PRO A 379 18.56 16.23 19.73
CA PRO A 379 19.81 16.87 19.36
C PRO A 379 19.65 18.39 19.33
N THR A 380 20.76 19.10 19.12
CA THR A 380 20.77 20.56 19.05
C THR A 380 19.75 21.08 18.03
N SER A 381 18.89 21.98 18.48
CA SER A 381 17.88 22.62 17.64
C SER A 381 18.36 23.99 17.15
N VAL A 382 18.15 24.29 15.88
CA VAL A 382 18.34 25.62 15.27
C VAL A 382 16.96 26.13 14.86
N THR A 383 16.67 27.40 15.14
CA THR A 383 15.43 28.05 14.69
C THR A 383 15.74 29.10 13.65
N ILE A 384 15.06 29.03 12.50
CA ILE A 384 15.14 30.03 11.43
C ILE A 384 13.75 30.64 11.21
N SER A 385 13.71 31.92 10.82
CA SER A 385 12.47 32.68 10.66
C SER A 385 12.37 33.19 9.23
N GLU A 386 11.32 32.79 8.52
CA GLU A 386 11.16 33.10 7.10
C GLU A 386 9.71 33.49 6.76
N GLN A 387 9.57 34.30 5.71
CA GLN A 387 8.29 34.85 5.30
C GLN A 387 7.42 33.78 4.63
N VAL A 388 6.19 33.59 5.12
CA VAL A 388 5.24 32.63 4.55
C VAL A 388 4.27 33.32 3.60
N LEU A 389 3.98 32.67 2.48
CA LEU A 389 2.87 33.04 1.62
C LEU A 389 1.56 32.61 2.28
N GLU A 390 0.67 33.57 2.58
CA GLU A 390 -0.63 33.26 3.18
C GLU A 390 -1.48 32.39 2.23
N SER A 391 -1.73 31.14 2.61
CA SER A 391 -2.65 30.27 1.89
C SER A 391 -4.07 30.42 2.44
N CYS A 392 -5.05 30.77 1.60
CA CYS A 392 -6.45 30.91 2.01
C CYS A 392 -7.19 29.59 2.30
N ARG A 393 -6.52 28.42 2.22
CA ARG A 393 -7.13 27.10 2.42
C ARG A 393 -6.45 26.30 3.53
N PRO A 394 -7.18 25.87 4.57
CA PRO A 394 -6.64 24.98 5.60
C PRO A 394 -6.16 23.66 5.02
N GLY A 395 -4.98 23.19 5.43
CA GLY A 395 -4.45 21.85 5.10
C GLY A 395 -3.51 21.76 3.91
N LEU A 396 -3.20 22.87 3.23
CA LEU A 396 -2.13 22.90 2.22
C LEU A 396 -0.75 23.01 2.87
N LYS A 397 0.29 22.48 2.21
CA LYS A 397 1.69 22.66 2.62
C LYS A 397 2.02 24.15 2.63
N LYS A 398 2.71 24.62 3.67
CA LYS A 398 3.19 26.01 3.75
C LYS A 398 4.26 26.26 2.69
N ILE A 399 4.14 27.38 1.99
CA ILE A 399 5.11 27.86 0.99
C ILE A 399 5.75 29.13 1.55
N PHE A 400 7.07 29.23 1.45
CA PHE A 400 7.86 30.34 1.95
C PHE A 400 8.40 31.17 0.78
N VAL A 401 8.56 32.47 1.02
CA VAL A 401 9.07 33.44 0.04
C VAL A 401 10.48 33.83 0.45
N GLN A 402 11.45 33.65 -0.45
CA GLN A 402 12.82 34.13 -0.27
C GLN A 402 13.20 35.09 -1.40
N ASP A 403 13.95 36.14 -1.06
CA ASP A 403 14.51 37.07 -2.04
C ASP A 403 15.74 36.40 -2.71
N SER A 404 15.79 36.45 -4.04
CA SER A 404 16.89 35.99 -4.90
C SER A 404 17.35 37.11 -5.84
N GLU A 405 18.49 36.92 -6.51
CA GLU A 405 19.04 37.90 -7.48
C GLU A 405 18.09 38.17 -8.67
N GLU A 406 17.24 37.19 -9.02
CA GLU A 406 16.26 37.25 -10.12
C GLU A 406 14.84 37.63 -9.65
N GLY A 407 14.65 37.94 -8.37
CA GLY A 407 13.34 38.29 -7.77
C GLY A 407 12.94 37.38 -6.62
N LYS A 408 11.64 37.22 -6.37
CA LYS A 408 11.11 36.38 -5.27
C LYS A 408 10.92 34.94 -5.72
N ILE A 409 11.50 34.00 -4.99
CA ILE A 409 11.33 32.56 -5.20
C ILE A 409 10.42 31.93 -4.14
N LEU A 410 9.62 30.95 -4.56
CA LEU A 410 8.73 30.18 -3.70
C LEU A 410 9.39 28.85 -3.33
N ASN A 411 9.59 28.63 -2.03
CA ASN A 411 10.34 27.49 -1.52
C ASN A 411 9.50 26.66 -0.54
N SER A 412 9.80 25.36 -0.49
CA SER A 412 9.35 24.47 0.59
C SER A 412 10.03 24.82 1.91
N VAL A 413 9.53 24.27 3.03
CA VAL A 413 10.15 24.48 4.35
C VAL A 413 11.57 23.88 4.40
N GLU A 414 11.79 22.79 3.66
CA GLU A 414 13.06 22.08 3.57
C GLU A 414 14.07 22.82 2.69
N ASP A 415 13.61 23.46 1.60
CA ASP A 415 14.47 24.32 0.76
C ASP A 415 14.96 25.55 1.51
N VAL A 416 14.08 26.15 2.31
CA VAL A 416 14.42 27.26 3.20
C VAL A 416 15.53 26.86 4.17
N ALA A 417 15.37 25.71 4.85
CA ALA A 417 16.39 25.18 5.75
C ALA A 417 17.69 24.90 5.00
N ARG A 418 17.63 24.25 3.83
CA ARG A 418 18.80 23.97 2.99
C ARG A 418 19.56 25.23 2.59
N SER A 419 18.86 26.30 2.20
CA SER A 419 19.45 27.60 1.87
C SER A 419 20.17 28.22 3.07
N HIS A 420 19.60 28.14 4.27
CA HIS A 420 20.26 28.58 5.49
C HIS A 420 21.57 27.80 5.74
N PHE A 421 21.51 26.47 5.69
CA PHE A 421 22.70 25.64 5.92
C PHE A 421 23.79 25.83 4.85
N ARG A 422 23.39 26.13 3.60
CA ARG A 422 24.33 26.50 2.53
C ARG A 422 25.12 27.77 2.87
N LYS A 423 24.46 28.80 3.40
CA LYS A 423 25.10 30.07 3.81
C LYS A 423 26.13 29.88 4.92
N ILE A 424 25.93 28.90 5.81
CA ILE A 424 26.88 28.59 6.90
C ILE A 424 27.92 27.52 6.51
N GLY A 425 28.01 27.17 5.23
CA GLY A 425 29.12 26.39 4.69
C GLY A 425 28.82 24.93 4.33
N TYR A 426 27.56 24.47 4.32
CA TYR A 426 27.20 23.17 3.73
C TYR A 426 26.81 23.35 2.26
N THR A 427 27.81 23.33 1.36
CA THR A 427 27.65 23.73 -0.04
C THR A 427 26.73 22.80 -0.85
N GLN A 428 26.69 21.52 -0.47
CA GLN A 428 25.88 20.49 -1.11
C GLN A 428 24.78 19.97 -0.17
N GLY A 429 23.65 19.53 -0.74
CA GLY A 429 22.57 18.98 0.07
C GLY A 429 21.39 18.40 -0.71
N ARG A 430 20.78 17.35 -0.17
CA ARG A 430 19.57 16.69 -0.70
C ARG A 430 18.45 16.70 0.33
N HIS A 431 17.23 16.90 -0.16
CA HIS A 431 15.98 16.66 0.56
C HIS A 431 15.35 15.39 -0.02
N ASP A 432 15.66 14.25 0.58
CA ASP A 432 15.24 12.95 0.06
C ASP A 432 14.94 11.92 1.17
N GLU A 433 14.81 12.35 2.43
CA GLU A 433 14.55 11.47 3.57
C GLU A 433 15.55 10.29 3.64
N GLY A 434 16.81 10.57 3.29
CA GLY A 434 17.90 9.62 3.22
C GLY A 434 17.81 8.61 2.09
N ALA A 435 16.96 8.82 1.09
CA ALA A 435 16.79 7.89 -0.04
C ALA A 435 18.11 7.61 -0.75
N THR A 436 18.96 8.63 -0.97
CA THR A 436 20.32 8.47 -1.51
C THR A 436 21.16 7.55 -0.64
N VAL A 437 21.27 7.84 0.67
CA VAL A 437 22.10 7.06 1.60
C VAL A 437 21.62 5.61 1.69
N LYS A 438 20.29 5.40 1.77
CA LYS A 438 19.68 4.06 1.78
C LYS A 438 19.99 3.32 0.48
N THR A 439 19.87 3.96 -0.68
CA THR A 439 20.22 3.33 -1.97
C THR A 439 21.71 2.98 -2.04
N LEU A 440 22.62 3.87 -1.62
CA LEU A 440 24.07 3.59 -1.58
C LEU A 440 24.38 2.38 -0.69
N VAL A 441 23.76 2.31 0.49
CA VAL A 441 23.86 1.13 1.36
C VAL A 441 23.37 -0.11 0.63
N LEU A 442 22.14 -0.12 0.11
CA LEU A 442 21.56 -1.32 -0.49
C LEU A 442 22.33 -1.77 -1.74
N ALA A 443 22.88 -0.85 -2.53
CA ALA A 443 23.73 -1.16 -3.68
C ALA A 443 24.95 -1.99 -3.27
N CYS A 444 25.55 -1.72 -2.10
CA CYS A 444 26.69 -2.49 -1.58
C CYS A 444 26.35 -3.93 -1.19
N PHE A 445 25.07 -4.26 -1.07
CA PHE A 445 24.58 -5.58 -0.68
C PHE A 445 23.69 -6.20 -1.77
N CYS A 446 23.71 -5.68 -3.00
CA CYS A 446 22.84 -6.14 -4.09
C CYS A 446 22.93 -7.67 -4.28
N ASP A 447 24.14 -8.20 -4.40
CA ASP A 447 24.40 -9.63 -4.50
C ASP A 447 23.90 -10.43 -3.30
N ILE A 448 24.04 -9.89 -2.08
CA ILE A 448 23.60 -10.55 -0.84
C ILE A 448 22.07 -10.52 -0.71
N ILE A 449 21.40 -9.46 -1.16
CA ILE A 449 19.93 -9.35 -1.15
C ILE A 449 19.32 -10.44 -2.03
N PHE A 450 19.87 -10.61 -3.24
CA PHE A 450 19.35 -11.54 -4.26
C PHE A 450 20.03 -12.92 -4.28
N VAL A 451 20.90 -13.21 -3.31
CA VAL A 451 21.62 -14.49 -3.21
C VAL A 451 20.68 -15.71 -3.13
N ASP A 452 21.05 -16.79 -3.82
CA ASP A 452 20.40 -18.10 -3.67
C ASP A 452 20.82 -18.76 -2.34
N LEU A 453 19.85 -19.02 -1.47
CA LEU A 453 20.03 -19.69 -0.18
C LEU A 453 19.51 -21.15 -0.17
N SER A 454 19.22 -21.73 -1.34
CA SER A 454 18.66 -23.08 -1.46
C SER A 454 19.51 -24.17 -0.78
N ASN A 455 20.84 -23.99 -0.75
CA ASN A 455 21.79 -24.88 -0.07
C ASN A 455 21.69 -24.83 1.47
N GLN A 456 21.04 -23.83 2.05
CA GLN A 456 20.88 -23.66 3.50
C GLN A 456 19.49 -24.09 3.98
N ASN A 457 18.80 -24.95 3.22
CA ASN A 457 17.41 -25.36 3.46
C ASN A 457 16.42 -24.17 3.49
N VAL A 458 16.77 -23.05 2.86
CA VAL A 458 15.89 -21.89 2.67
C VAL A 458 15.37 -21.93 1.24
N ARG A 459 14.10 -22.29 1.07
CA ARG A 459 13.45 -22.41 -0.26
C ARG A 459 12.35 -21.37 -0.44
N GLY A 460 12.16 -20.90 -1.67
CA GLY A 460 11.02 -20.04 -1.99
C GLY A 460 11.15 -18.59 -1.53
N LEU A 461 12.36 -18.05 -1.54
CA LEU A 461 12.55 -16.61 -1.43
C LEU A 461 12.12 -15.90 -2.72
N PHE A 462 12.23 -16.60 -3.86
CA PHE A 462 11.75 -16.14 -5.17
C PHE A 462 10.87 -17.24 -5.77
N LEU A 463 9.62 -16.90 -6.06
CA LEU A 463 8.57 -17.78 -6.60
C LEU A 463 8.09 -17.33 -7.98
N SER A 464 8.62 -16.20 -8.48
CA SER A 464 8.25 -15.56 -9.73
C SER A 464 9.45 -14.74 -10.22
N ASP A 465 9.67 -14.71 -11.54
CA ASP A 465 10.69 -13.89 -12.21
C ASP A 465 10.41 -12.37 -12.12
N PHE A 466 9.23 -12.01 -11.60
CA PHE A 466 8.76 -10.62 -11.49
C PHE A 466 8.86 -10.08 -10.05
N GLN A 467 9.64 -10.73 -9.19
CA GLN A 467 9.91 -10.24 -7.85
C GLN A 467 11.03 -9.18 -7.86
N ASN A 468 10.74 -8.01 -7.29
CA ASN A 468 11.74 -6.97 -7.06
C ASN A 468 12.50 -7.14 -5.73
N ALA A 469 12.11 -8.10 -4.89
CA ALA A 469 12.72 -8.39 -3.59
C ALA A 469 12.48 -9.85 -3.19
N PRO A 470 13.34 -10.45 -2.34
CA PRO A 470 13.06 -11.76 -1.76
C PRO A 470 11.83 -11.70 -0.84
N LEU A 471 11.08 -12.80 -0.73
CA LEU A 471 9.82 -12.84 0.02
C LEU A 471 9.95 -12.56 1.52
N ASP A 472 11.16 -12.73 2.05
CA ASP A 472 11.51 -12.40 3.42
C ASP A 472 12.02 -10.98 3.63
N TRP A 473 12.08 -10.15 2.58
CA TRP A 473 12.41 -8.74 2.70
C TRP A 473 11.51 -8.03 3.72
N GLN A 474 12.09 -7.11 4.48
CA GLN A 474 11.44 -6.44 5.62
C GLN A 474 10.92 -7.40 6.71
N SER A 475 11.55 -8.56 6.88
CA SER A 475 11.33 -9.42 8.05
C SER A 475 12.61 -9.54 8.87
N LYS A 476 12.46 -9.83 10.17
CA LYS A 476 13.61 -10.17 11.03
C LYS A 476 14.38 -11.38 10.49
N GLY A 477 13.70 -12.28 9.77
CA GLY A 477 14.33 -13.46 9.17
C GLY A 477 15.30 -13.13 8.02
N PHE A 478 15.15 -12.00 7.33
CA PHE A 478 16.06 -11.59 6.25
C PHE A 478 17.51 -11.50 6.75
N PHE A 479 17.72 -10.73 7.82
CA PHE A 479 19.04 -10.59 8.43
C PHE A 479 19.51 -11.93 9.00
N LEU A 480 18.66 -12.66 9.74
CA LEU A 480 19.07 -13.91 10.37
C LEU A 480 19.59 -14.95 9.36
N ARG A 481 18.95 -15.06 8.20
CA ARG A 481 19.36 -15.99 7.12
C ARG A 481 20.61 -15.54 6.37
N ARG A 482 20.94 -14.25 6.41
CA ARG A 482 22.10 -13.67 5.70
C ARG A 482 23.16 -13.10 6.65
N LYS A 483 23.05 -13.36 7.95
CA LYS A 483 23.85 -12.70 8.99
C LYS A 483 25.33 -12.79 8.72
N LYS A 484 25.81 -14.00 8.38
CA LYS A 484 27.22 -14.24 8.08
C LYS A 484 27.68 -13.38 6.89
N LEU A 485 26.98 -13.46 5.75
CA LEU A 485 27.31 -12.70 4.54
C LEU A 485 27.28 -11.19 4.77
N ILE A 486 26.28 -10.70 5.51
CA ILE A 486 26.13 -9.28 5.82
C ILE A 486 27.25 -8.79 6.72
N GLU A 487 27.57 -9.49 7.81
CA GLU A 487 28.63 -9.07 8.74
C GLU A 487 30.02 -9.17 8.10
N GLU A 488 30.29 -10.22 7.31
CA GLU A 488 31.55 -10.34 6.55
C GLU A 488 31.72 -9.15 5.58
N ARG A 489 30.68 -8.83 4.79
CA ARG A 489 30.70 -7.65 3.90
C ARG A 489 30.91 -6.34 4.66
N LEU A 490 30.27 -6.17 5.82
CA LEU A 490 30.44 -4.98 6.67
C LEU A 490 31.87 -4.87 7.21
N GLU A 491 32.47 -5.98 7.66
CA GLU A 491 33.86 -6.03 8.12
C GLU A 491 34.85 -5.75 7.01
N ASP A 492 34.60 -6.28 5.81
CA ASP A 492 35.42 -6.03 4.64
C ASP A 492 35.38 -4.56 4.23
N ILE A 493 34.19 -3.97 4.10
CA ILE A 493 34.04 -2.53 3.80
C ILE A 493 34.76 -1.68 4.85
N LEU A 494 34.68 -2.04 6.14
CA LEU A 494 35.31 -1.28 7.23
C LEU A 494 36.84 -1.22 7.14
N LYS A 495 37.48 -2.22 6.50
CA LYS A 495 38.94 -2.28 6.31
C LYS A 495 39.42 -1.51 5.08
N GLN A 496 38.49 -1.02 4.25
CA GLN A 496 38.77 -0.40 2.96
C GLN A 496 38.58 1.12 3.02
N ASP A 497 38.92 1.80 1.93
CA ASP A 497 38.68 3.24 1.77
C ASP A 497 37.35 3.53 1.04
N VAL A 498 37.07 4.82 0.85
CA VAL A 498 35.86 5.26 0.14
C VAL A 498 35.91 4.90 -1.35
N ASN A 499 37.09 4.79 -1.96
CA ASN A 499 37.20 4.43 -3.37
C ASN A 499 36.75 3.00 -3.61
N HIS A 500 37.14 2.07 -2.75
CA HIS A 500 36.68 0.69 -2.86
C HIS A 500 35.15 0.56 -2.67
N LEU A 501 34.60 1.30 -1.70
CA LEU A 501 33.15 1.37 -1.51
C LEU A 501 32.44 1.90 -2.78
N TRP A 502 33.01 2.96 -3.36
CA TRP A 502 32.53 3.57 -4.59
C TRP A 502 32.56 2.58 -5.77
N GLU A 503 33.66 1.85 -5.95
CA GLU A 503 33.80 0.83 -7.01
C GLU A 503 32.70 -0.24 -6.93
N ILE A 504 32.40 -0.75 -5.73
CA ILE A 504 31.33 -1.73 -5.52
C ILE A 504 29.97 -1.14 -5.92
N ILE A 505 29.67 0.09 -5.48
CA ILE A 505 28.39 0.76 -5.77
C ILE A 505 28.25 1.03 -7.26
N SER A 506 29.28 1.59 -7.91
CA SER A 506 29.29 1.86 -9.35
C SER A 506 29.09 0.60 -10.15
N LYS A 507 29.82 -0.48 -9.85
CA LYS A 507 29.67 -1.77 -10.52
C LYS A 507 28.22 -2.26 -10.47
N TYR A 508 27.61 -2.33 -9.29
CA TYR A 508 26.23 -2.82 -9.19
C TYR A 508 25.21 -1.87 -9.82
N CYS A 509 25.44 -0.56 -9.78
CA CYS A 509 24.60 0.43 -10.44
C CYS A 509 24.68 0.29 -11.97
N GLU A 510 25.85 0.02 -12.54
CA GLU A 510 26.02 -0.21 -13.97
C GLU A 510 25.36 -1.52 -14.42
N GLU A 511 25.55 -2.60 -13.66
CA GLU A 511 25.01 -3.93 -13.98
C GLU A 511 23.49 -4.05 -13.77
N ASN A 512 22.92 -3.30 -12.81
CA ASN A 512 21.55 -3.50 -12.35
C ASN A 512 20.69 -2.22 -12.29
N GLY A 513 21.23 -1.05 -12.65
CA GLY A 513 20.56 0.25 -12.48
C GLY A 513 19.21 0.38 -13.18
N THR A 514 19.00 -0.37 -14.26
CA THR A 514 17.74 -0.41 -15.03
C THR A 514 16.79 -1.53 -14.59
N LYS A 515 17.19 -2.37 -13.62
CA LYS A 515 16.37 -3.50 -13.14
C LYS A 515 15.45 -3.03 -12.02
N GLU A 516 14.19 -3.47 -12.08
CA GLU A 516 13.23 -3.35 -11.00
C GLU A 516 13.75 -4.06 -9.75
N SER A 517 13.80 -3.30 -8.64
CA SER A 517 14.50 -3.71 -7.44
C SER A 517 13.93 -3.04 -6.21
N VAL A 518 14.24 -3.66 -5.07
CA VAL A 518 14.15 -3.00 -3.77
C VAL A 518 15.15 -1.85 -3.63
N ILE A 519 16.20 -1.86 -4.46
CA ILE A 519 17.20 -0.80 -4.58
C ILE A 519 16.66 0.26 -5.54
N GLN A 520 16.42 1.46 -5.03
CA GLN A 520 15.87 2.56 -5.83
C GLN A 520 17.01 3.27 -6.59
N TRP A 521 17.45 2.68 -7.71
CA TRP A 521 18.62 3.11 -8.48
C TRP A 521 18.56 4.55 -8.96
N ASN A 522 17.35 5.03 -9.33
CA ASN A 522 17.10 6.41 -9.76
C ASN A 522 17.60 7.46 -8.75
N ASN A 523 17.71 7.13 -7.46
CA ASN A 523 18.23 8.05 -6.44
C ASN A 523 19.73 8.34 -6.58
N ILE A 524 20.49 7.49 -7.26
CA ILE A 524 21.96 7.61 -7.36
C ILE A 524 22.46 7.66 -8.81
N GLN A 525 21.77 7.04 -9.76
CA GLN A 525 22.28 6.80 -11.13
C GLN A 525 22.71 8.09 -11.85
N GLU A 526 21.87 9.12 -11.84
CA GLU A 526 22.15 10.40 -12.50
C GLU A 526 23.14 11.28 -11.73
N SER A 527 23.49 10.90 -10.51
CA SER A 527 24.21 11.75 -9.56
C SER A 527 25.37 11.02 -8.88
N LEU A 528 25.88 9.99 -9.57
CA LEU A 528 26.95 9.12 -9.13
C LEU A 528 28.18 9.92 -8.62
N PRO A 529 28.76 10.89 -9.36
CA PRO A 529 29.92 11.66 -8.86
C PRO A 529 29.65 12.39 -7.53
N ILE A 530 28.47 12.99 -7.39
CA ILE A 530 28.05 13.70 -6.18
C ILE A 530 27.88 12.75 -4.99
N CYS A 531 27.50 11.50 -5.25
CA CYS A 531 27.41 10.48 -4.21
C CYS A 531 28.79 10.08 -3.66
N LYS A 532 29.83 10.10 -4.49
CA LYS A 532 31.21 9.84 -4.02
C LYS A 532 31.65 10.91 -3.02
N ASP A 533 31.42 12.19 -3.31
CA ASP A 533 31.71 13.29 -2.38
C ASP A 533 31.00 13.12 -1.04
N LEU A 534 29.73 12.70 -1.07
CA LEU A 534 28.96 12.41 0.14
C LEU A 534 29.60 11.27 0.95
N LEU A 535 30.04 10.18 0.31
CA LEU A 535 30.72 9.08 0.99
C LEU A 535 32.04 9.53 1.63
N GLU A 536 32.80 10.41 0.96
CA GLU A 536 34.03 10.99 1.51
C GLU A 536 33.76 11.87 2.74
N CYS A 537 32.68 12.64 2.73
CA CYS A 537 32.26 13.46 3.88
C CYS A 537 31.65 12.66 5.02
N LEU A 538 30.93 11.56 4.73
CA LEU A 538 30.31 10.69 5.73
C LEU A 538 31.35 9.79 6.41
N GLY A 539 32.32 9.30 5.63
CA GLY A 539 33.36 8.38 6.04
C GLY A 539 32.88 6.93 6.15
N VAL A 540 33.81 5.99 5.93
CA VAL A 540 33.54 4.54 5.89
C VAL A 540 32.94 4.02 7.21
N LYS A 541 33.46 4.46 8.37
CA LYS A 541 32.99 4.00 9.69
C LYS A 541 31.51 4.32 9.91
N SER A 542 31.11 5.56 9.66
CA SER A 542 29.72 6.01 9.80
C SER A 542 28.81 5.32 8.79
N PHE A 543 29.27 5.17 7.55
CA PHE A 543 28.55 4.45 6.50
C PHE A 543 28.27 2.99 6.90
N VAL A 544 29.30 2.26 7.38
CA VAL A 544 29.16 0.88 7.85
C VAL A 544 28.19 0.77 9.03
N ALA A 545 28.20 1.74 9.95
CA ALA A 545 27.26 1.75 11.07
C ALA A 545 25.80 1.93 10.61
N ILE A 546 25.55 2.85 9.67
CA ILE A 546 24.24 3.04 9.03
C ILE A 546 23.84 1.77 8.26
N ALA A 547 24.75 1.20 7.48
CA ALA A 547 24.53 -0.02 6.72
C ALA A 547 24.14 -1.20 7.62
N ARG A 548 24.87 -1.41 8.73
CA ARG A 548 24.56 -2.45 9.71
C ARG A 548 23.14 -2.28 10.27
N LEU A 549 22.75 -1.06 10.64
CA LEU A 549 21.41 -0.79 11.17
C LEU A 549 20.31 -1.12 10.14
N LEU A 550 20.47 -0.64 8.90
CA LEU A 550 19.52 -0.88 7.80
C LEU A 550 19.43 -2.35 7.42
N MET A 551 20.54 -3.06 7.32
CA MET A 551 20.57 -4.47 6.92
C MET A 551 20.07 -5.41 8.03
N THR A 552 20.17 -4.99 9.30
CA THR A 552 19.64 -5.74 10.45
C THR A 552 18.12 -5.66 10.55
N ASP A 553 17.54 -4.47 10.38
CA ASP A 553 16.09 -4.26 10.52
C ASP A 553 15.57 -3.16 9.58
N TYR A 554 15.60 -3.45 8.28
CA TYR A 554 15.11 -2.53 7.26
C TYR A 554 13.64 -2.16 7.47
N ALA A 555 12.81 -3.08 7.96
CA ALA A 555 11.39 -2.83 8.23
C ALA A 555 11.18 -1.69 9.23
N THR A 556 12.01 -1.62 10.26
CA THR A 556 11.97 -0.55 11.26
C THR A 556 12.59 0.73 10.75
N TYR A 557 13.74 0.64 10.07
CA TYR A 557 14.64 1.77 9.81
C TYR A 557 14.56 2.37 8.38
N HIS A 558 13.83 1.78 7.43
CA HIS A 558 13.69 2.35 6.09
C HIS A 558 13.01 3.74 6.05
N SER A 559 12.29 4.10 7.12
CA SER A 559 11.57 5.37 7.25
C SER A 559 12.00 6.14 8.51
N GLY A 560 11.74 7.45 8.52
CA GLY A 560 12.08 8.34 9.63
C GLY A 560 13.56 8.75 9.68
N PHE A 561 14.29 8.52 8.59
CA PHE A 561 15.61 9.10 8.38
C PHE A 561 15.46 10.63 8.24
N PRO A 562 16.43 11.46 8.66
CA PRO A 562 16.31 12.92 8.57
C PRO A 562 16.01 13.43 7.15
N ASP A 563 15.22 14.50 7.06
CA ASP A 563 14.78 15.08 5.78
C ASP A 563 15.95 15.51 4.88
N LEU A 564 16.96 16.17 5.48
CA LEU A 564 18.11 16.72 4.77
C LEU A 564 19.39 15.94 5.06
N THR A 565 20.11 15.62 3.98
CA THR A 565 21.51 15.21 4.01
C THR A 565 22.36 16.34 3.45
N LEU A 566 23.22 16.95 4.26
CA LEU A 566 24.02 18.13 3.90
C LEU A 566 25.50 17.83 4.04
N TRP A 567 26.33 18.28 3.10
CA TRP A 567 27.77 18.07 3.18
C TRP A 567 28.57 19.18 2.49
N ASN A 568 29.86 19.22 2.79
CA ASN A 568 30.81 20.09 2.10
C ASN A 568 32.07 19.29 1.73
N PRO A 569 32.29 19.02 0.42
CA PRO A 569 33.43 18.24 -0.06
C PRO A 569 34.80 18.83 0.29
N ASN A 570 34.89 20.17 0.43
CA ASN A 570 36.15 20.87 0.66
C ASN A 570 36.69 20.68 2.08
N ASN A 571 35.80 20.57 3.07
CA ASN A 571 36.18 20.40 4.47
C ASN A 571 35.76 19.04 5.06
N LYS A 572 35.27 18.12 4.21
CA LYS A 572 34.85 16.76 4.54
C LYS A 572 33.86 16.69 5.71
N LYS A 573 32.91 17.63 5.76
CA LYS A 573 31.84 17.65 6.77
C LYS A 573 30.54 17.10 6.20
N CYS A 574 29.84 16.32 7.02
CA CYS A 574 28.49 15.84 6.78
C CYS A 574 27.59 16.20 7.97
N LEU A 575 26.32 16.54 7.69
CA LEU A 575 25.31 16.88 8.68
C LEU A 575 23.95 16.33 8.21
N PHE A 576 23.26 15.62 9.09
CA PHE A 576 21.86 15.26 8.87
C PHE A 576 20.93 16.20 9.63
N VAL A 577 19.92 16.73 8.96
CA VAL A 577 18.99 17.68 9.56
C VAL A 577 17.56 17.22 9.37
N GLU A 578 16.81 17.14 10.46
CA GLU A 578 15.38 16.98 10.44
C GLU A 578 14.71 18.36 10.49
N VAL A 579 13.83 18.65 9.54
CA VAL A 579 13.16 19.95 9.41
C VAL A 579 11.77 19.85 10.01
N LYS A 580 11.45 20.78 10.91
CA LYS A 580 10.15 20.84 11.58
C LYS A 580 9.58 22.24 11.49
N SER A 581 8.27 22.33 11.35
CA SER A 581 7.59 23.57 11.71
C SER A 581 7.75 23.81 13.22
N LYS A 582 7.71 25.07 13.68
CA LYS A 582 7.83 25.43 15.10
C LYS A 582 6.94 24.63 16.07
N ASN A 583 5.74 24.24 15.63
CA ASN A 583 4.77 23.50 16.45
C ASN A 583 4.76 21.99 16.16
N ASP A 584 5.59 21.51 15.24
CA ASP A 584 5.67 20.08 14.90
C ASP A 584 6.68 19.36 15.80
N THR A 585 6.41 18.09 16.07
CA THR A 585 7.23 17.26 16.97
C THR A 585 7.83 16.08 16.23
N LEU A 586 9.01 15.66 16.66
CA LEU A 586 9.67 14.48 16.10
C LEU A 586 8.86 13.20 16.39
N SER A 587 8.65 12.39 15.36
CA SER A 587 8.17 11.02 15.54
C SER A 587 9.20 10.15 16.26
N ILE A 588 8.77 9.04 16.87
CA ILE A 588 9.69 8.10 17.54
C ILE A 588 10.74 7.54 16.57
N LYS A 589 10.37 7.30 15.30
CA LYS A 589 11.31 6.83 14.27
C LYS A 589 12.42 7.86 14.03
N GLN A 590 12.06 9.14 13.90
CA GLN A 590 13.01 10.24 13.72
C GLN A 590 13.92 10.40 14.94
N LYS A 591 13.38 10.36 16.15
CA LYS A 591 14.20 10.41 17.38
C LYS A 591 15.22 9.26 17.44
N LEU A 592 14.81 8.05 17.05
CA LEU A 592 15.71 6.89 17.00
C LEU A 592 16.82 7.07 15.96
N TRP A 593 16.50 7.56 14.77
CA TRP A 593 17.50 7.83 13.73
C TRP A 593 18.50 8.89 14.17
N LEU A 594 18.03 10.03 14.71
CA LEU A 594 18.90 11.09 15.22
C LEU A 594 19.80 10.58 16.34
N HIS A 595 19.27 9.75 17.24
CA HIS A 595 20.03 9.13 18.31
C HIS A 595 21.13 8.19 17.77
N HIS A 596 20.80 7.31 16.83
CA HIS A 596 21.75 6.38 16.20
C HIS A 596 22.82 7.12 15.41
N LEU A 597 22.45 8.09 14.58
CA LEU A 597 23.41 8.89 13.80
C LEU A 597 24.40 9.63 14.70
N LYS A 598 23.93 10.20 15.81
CA LYS A 598 24.80 10.79 16.84
C LYS A 598 25.77 9.76 17.43
N GLN A 599 25.30 8.55 17.74
CA GLN A 599 26.14 7.45 18.23
C GLN A 599 27.17 6.97 17.19
N PHE A 600 26.83 7.07 15.91
CA PHE A 600 27.73 6.73 14.80
C PHE A 600 28.78 7.81 14.54
N GLY A 601 28.76 8.91 15.30
CA GLY A 601 29.70 10.02 15.17
C GLY A 601 29.34 11.00 14.07
N VAL A 602 28.12 10.94 13.52
CA VAL A 602 27.66 11.89 12.50
C VAL A 602 26.92 13.05 13.17
N PRO A 603 27.28 14.31 12.86
CA PRO A 603 26.52 15.47 13.31
C PRO A 603 25.06 15.40 12.90
N VAL A 604 24.17 15.74 13.83
CA VAL A 604 22.73 15.82 13.62
C VAL A 604 22.17 17.11 14.20
N ALA A 605 21.12 17.65 13.59
CA ALA A 605 20.37 18.81 14.10
C ALA A 605 18.87 18.69 13.83
N VAL A 606 18.07 19.42 14.61
CA VAL A 606 16.68 19.73 14.25
C VAL A 606 16.62 21.19 13.81
N CYS A 607 16.03 21.45 12.64
CA CYS A 607 15.80 22.81 12.16
C CYS A 607 14.32 23.16 12.30
N HIS A 608 13.99 24.06 13.21
CA HIS A 608 12.66 24.62 13.33
C HIS A 608 12.50 25.83 12.42
N VAL A 609 11.52 25.80 11.53
CA VAL A 609 11.17 26.94 10.68
C VAL A 609 9.96 27.65 11.28
N ASP A 610 10.16 28.90 11.68
CA ASP A 610 9.12 29.81 12.15
C ASP A 610 8.55 30.62 10.99
N SER A 611 7.25 30.84 11.02
CA SER A 611 6.52 31.55 9.98
C SER A 611 6.34 33.00 10.39
N VAL A 612 6.99 33.93 9.71
CA VAL A 612 6.77 35.37 9.91
C VAL A 612 5.73 35.86 8.90
N GLY A 613 4.65 36.48 9.38
CA GLY A 613 3.58 37.00 8.51
C GLY A 613 4.01 38.26 7.74
N CYS A 614 3.33 38.52 6.61
CA CYS A 614 3.48 39.76 5.83
C CYS A 614 2.91 40.99 6.57
N LYS A 615 3.51 41.42 7.67
CA LYS A 615 3.18 42.72 8.29
C LYS A 615 4.44 43.49 8.63
N SER A 616 5.10 44.02 7.59
CA SER A 616 5.86 45.30 7.59
C SER A 616 6.74 45.45 6.34
N LYS A 617 6.15 45.65 5.17
CA LYS A 617 6.74 46.48 4.10
C LYS A 617 5.56 47.09 3.35
N THR A 618 5.08 48.21 3.87
CA THR A 618 4.20 49.12 3.12
C THR A 618 4.96 49.67 1.92
N ASP A 619 4.19 49.85 0.85
CA ASP A 619 4.49 50.55 -0.39
C ASP A 619 5.39 49.83 -1.41
N LEU A 620 4.75 49.13 -2.34
CA LEU A 620 4.95 49.25 -3.79
C LEU A 620 3.77 48.58 -4.51
N PRO A 621 3.17 49.18 -5.55
CA PRO A 621 2.00 48.63 -6.23
C PRO A 621 2.44 47.48 -7.14
N LEU A 622 1.96 46.28 -6.86
CA LEU A 622 2.04 45.15 -7.78
C LEU A 622 0.72 45.09 -8.55
N ASP A 623 0.75 45.59 -9.78
CA ASP A 623 -0.28 45.31 -10.79
C ASP A 623 -0.27 43.81 -11.08
N PHE A 624 -1.32 43.13 -10.64
CA PHE A 624 -1.61 41.77 -11.07
C PHE A 624 -2.37 41.84 -12.39
N ASN A 625 -1.65 41.76 -13.51
CA ASN A 625 -2.26 41.33 -14.76
C ASN A 625 -2.48 39.81 -14.69
N SER A 626 -3.75 39.45 -14.58
CA SER A 626 -4.27 38.11 -14.79
C SER A 626 -4.07 37.74 -16.26
N ASP A 627 -3.18 36.78 -16.54
CA ASP A 627 -3.22 35.97 -17.76
C ASP A 627 -2.19 34.86 -17.66
N TRP A 628 -2.45 33.80 -16.87
CA TRP A 628 -1.86 32.46 -17.06
C TRP A 628 -2.79 31.41 -16.44
N ILE A 629 -3.76 30.96 -17.23
CA ILE A 629 -4.33 29.60 -17.17
C ILE A 629 -3.68 28.85 -18.34
N ASP A 630 -2.88 27.82 -18.04
CA ASP A 630 -2.96 26.47 -18.63
C ASP A 630 -2.02 25.50 -17.88
#